data_AF-A0A7C8CRZ8-F1
#
_entry.id   AF-A0A7C8CRZ8-F1
#
_cell.length_a   1.000
_cell.length_b   1.000
_cell.length_c   1.000
_cell.angle_alpha   90.00
_cell.angle_beta   90.00
_cell.angle_gamma   90.00
#
_symmetry.space_group_name_H-M   'P 1'
#
loop_
_entity.id
_entity.type
_entity.pdbx_description
1 polymer ?
#
loop_
_entity_poly.entity_id
_entity_poly.type
_entity_poly.pdbx_seq_one_letter_code
_entity_poly.pdbx_strand_id
1 'polypeptide(L)'
;MPFYSFFLILVGFFGLLGSPLQAFERTEEREACAGHDPQRRPLFGDLHVHSRYSFDSYISSQRNDPWDTYRYAKGESITLPDPD
;
A
#
# COMPACT_ATOMS: atom_id res chain seq x y z
N MET A 1 66.46 -14.67 -1.24
CA MET A 1 65.84 -14.32 0.05
C MET A 1 64.63 -13.44 -0.24
N PRO A 2 63.44 -13.79 0.28
CA PRO A 2 62.17 -13.69 -0.43
C PRO A 2 61.24 -12.61 0.13
N PHE A 3 60.36 -12.02 -0.69
CA PHE A 3 59.11 -11.43 -0.19
C PHE A 3 58.00 -11.59 -1.22
N TYR A 4 57.50 -12.82 -1.36
CA TYR A 4 56.06 -13.03 -1.57
C TYR A 4 55.45 -12.97 -0.17
N SER A 5 54.64 -11.95 0.12
CA SER A 5 53.86 -11.92 1.36
C SER A 5 52.49 -11.33 1.08
N PHE A 6 51.49 -12.22 1.17
CA PHE A 6 50.13 -11.94 1.64
C PHE A 6 49.31 -10.94 0.80
N PHE A 7 48.60 -11.35 -0.25
CA PHE A 7 47.23 -11.91 -0.17
C PHE A 7 46.65 -12.05 1.25
N LEU A 8 45.44 -11.51 1.48
CA LEU A 8 44.72 -11.30 2.77
C LEU A 8 44.93 -9.84 3.27
N ILE A 9 43.95 -8.95 3.37
CA ILE A 9 42.54 -9.10 3.74
C ILE A 9 41.78 -7.90 3.12
N LEU A 10 40.89 -8.15 2.16
CA LEU A 10 39.74 -7.27 1.92
C LEU A 10 38.45 -8.10 1.91
N VAL A 11 38.39 -9.07 2.81
CA VAL A 11 37.13 -9.71 3.22
C VAL A 11 36.76 -9.03 4.53
N GLY A 12 35.97 -7.95 4.46
CA GLY A 12 35.66 -7.25 5.70
C GLY A 12 34.83 -5.97 5.63
N PHE A 13 34.18 -5.65 4.51
CA PHE A 13 33.21 -4.54 4.51
C PHE A 13 32.11 -4.73 3.46
N PHE A 14 31.53 -5.93 3.41
CA PHE A 14 30.36 -6.22 2.56
C PHE A 14 29.21 -6.79 3.39
N GLY A 15 28.98 -6.20 4.57
CA GLY A 15 27.88 -6.62 5.42
C GLY A 15 27.49 -5.47 6.31
N LEU A 16 26.62 -4.58 5.83
CA LEU A 16 25.76 -3.70 6.63
C LEU A 16 24.77 -2.89 5.76
N LEU A 17 24.40 -3.37 4.56
CA LEU A 17 23.14 -2.94 3.96
C LEU A 17 22.07 -3.91 4.43
N GLY A 18 21.72 -3.78 5.71
CA GLY A 18 20.57 -4.49 6.26
C GLY A 18 19.35 -4.12 5.44
N SER A 19 18.79 -5.09 4.72
CA SER A 19 17.46 -4.97 4.13
C SER A 19 16.51 -4.45 5.21
N PRO A 20 15.71 -3.42 4.94
CA PRO A 20 14.76 -2.94 5.93
C PRO A 20 13.90 -4.13 6.37
N LEU A 21 13.74 -4.28 7.69
CA LEU A 21 12.98 -5.36 8.30
C LEU A 21 11.56 -5.30 7.72
N GLN A 22 11.27 -6.17 6.75
CA GLN A 22 9.93 -6.24 6.18
C GLN A 22 9.00 -6.81 7.25
N ALA A 23 7.80 -6.23 7.35
CA ALA A 23 6.82 -6.63 8.36
C ALA A 23 6.28 -8.07 8.17
N PHE A 24 6.55 -8.68 7.00
CA PHE A 24 6.18 -10.05 6.67
C PHE A 24 7.16 -10.62 5.64
N GLU A 25 7.26 -11.96 5.59
CA GLU A 25 8.04 -12.67 4.57
C GLU A 25 7.30 -12.67 3.24
N ARG A 26 7.97 -12.19 2.18
CA ARG A 26 7.41 -12.17 0.83
C ARG A 26 7.74 -13.50 0.13
N THR A 27 6.71 -14.19 -0.35
CA THR A 27 6.84 -15.50 -1.02
C THR A 27 7.12 -15.40 -2.52
N GLU A 28 7.13 -14.19 -3.07
CA GLU A 28 7.18 -13.93 -4.50
C GLU A 28 8.16 -12.80 -4.85
N GLU A 29 8.69 -12.84 -6.06
CA GLU A 29 9.49 -11.76 -6.64
C GLU A 29 8.57 -10.74 -7.32
N ARG A 30 8.74 -9.45 -7.01
CA ARG A 30 7.97 -8.33 -7.57
C ARG A 30 8.89 -7.12 -7.76
N GLU A 31 8.61 -6.33 -8.78
CA GLU A 31 9.24 -5.02 -8.95
C GLU A 31 8.91 -4.09 -7.76
N ALA A 32 9.86 -3.23 -7.40
CA ALA A 32 9.62 -2.21 -6.39
C ALA A 32 8.58 -1.18 -6.87
N CYS A 33 7.71 -0.71 -5.98
CA CYS A 33 6.73 0.31 -6.32
C CYS A 33 7.43 1.63 -6.69
N ALA A 34 7.20 2.13 -7.91
CA ALA A 34 7.80 3.39 -8.40
C ALA A 34 7.51 4.62 -7.53
N GLY A 35 6.39 4.61 -6.79
CA GLY A 35 5.97 5.70 -5.90
C GLY A 35 6.13 5.41 -4.41
N HIS A 36 7.04 4.51 -4.01
CA HIS A 36 7.28 4.21 -2.60
C HIS A 36 7.92 5.40 -1.88
N ASP A 37 7.25 5.87 -0.83
CA ASP A 37 7.75 6.89 0.08
C ASP A 37 7.91 6.25 1.47
N PRO A 38 9.14 6.22 2.06
CA PRO A 38 9.37 5.67 3.40
C PRO A 38 8.53 6.35 4.50
N GLN A 39 8.19 7.63 4.32
CA GLN A 39 7.34 8.41 5.23
C GLN A 39 5.85 8.23 4.93
N ARG A 40 5.49 7.45 3.91
CA ARG A 40 4.13 7.25 3.38
C ARG A 40 3.56 8.55 2.80
N ARG A 41 2.43 8.41 2.11
CA ARG A 41 1.72 9.54 1.49
C ARG A 41 0.34 9.68 2.15
N PRO A 42 -0.02 10.87 2.66
CA PRO A 42 -1.38 11.09 3.13
C PRO A 42 -2.33 11.10 1.92
N LEU A 43 -3.33 10.23 1.96
CA LEU A 43 -4.40 10.17 0.98
C LEU A 43 -5.70 10.50 1.72
N PHE A 44 -6.62 11.19 1.03
CA PHE A 44 -7.89 11.63 1.59
C PHE A 44 -9.04 11.09 0.75
N GLY A 45 -10.15 10.76 1.42
CA GLY A 45 -11.34 10.15 0.84
C GLY A 45 -11.68 8.84 1.55
N ASP A 46 -12.78 8.23 1.12
CA ASP A 46 -13.23 6.95 1.66
C ASP A 46 -12.62 5.78 0.88
N LEU A 47 -12.02 4.84 1.61
CA LEU A 47 -11.46 3.61 1.02
C LEU A 47 -12.54 2.57 0.71
N HIS A 48 -13.71 2.71 1.32
CA HIS A 48 -14.82 1.76 1.20
C HIS A 48 -16.13 2.54 1.13
N VAL A 49 -16.81 2.47 -0.01
CA VAL A 49 -18.15 3.03 -0.22
C VAL A 49 -19.03 1.95 -0.80
N HIS A 50 -20.21 1.80 -0.21
CA HIS A 50 -21.21 0.85 -0.69
C HIS A 50 -22.07 1.46 -1.80
N SER A 51 -22.58 0.61 -2.69
CA SER A 51 -23.67 0.94 -3.62
C SER A 51 -24.85 0.02 -3.37
N ARG A 52 -26.03 0.39 -3.85
CA ARG A 52 -27.28 -0.37 -3.66
C ARG A 52 -27.29 -1.82 -4.20
N TYR A 53 -26.21 -2.27 -4.84
CA TYR A 53 -26.13 -3.58 -5.50
C TYR A 53 -25.67 -4.72 -4.59
N SER A 54 -25.30 -4.45 -3.34
CA SER A 54 -25.05 -5.50 -2.35
C SER A 54 -26.26 -5.73 -1.44
N PHE A 55 -26.35 -6.95 -0.90
CA PHE A 55 -27.45 -7.36 -0.04
C PHE A 55 -27.56 -6.50 1.22
N ASP A 56 -26.45 -6.32 1.92
CA ASP A 56 -26.32 -5.52 3.13
C ASP A 56 -26.67 -4.04 2.92
N SER A 57 -26.32 -3.48 1.75
CA SER A 57 -26.66 -2.11 1.40
C SER A 57 -28.15 -1.95 1.09
N TYR A 58 -28.74 -2.94 0.40
CA TYR A 58 -30.16 -2.90 0.07
C TYR A 58 -31.06 -2.94 1.32
N ILE A 59 -30.73 -3.79 2.29
CA ILE A 59 -31.48 -3.91 3.55
C ILE A 59 -31.26 -2.72 4.49
N SER A 60 -30.09 -2.06 4.41
CA SER A 60 -29.76 -0.87 5.20
C SER A 60 -30.21 0.44 4.54
N SER A 61 -31.17 0.35 3.60
CA SER A 61 -31.70 1.50 2.86
C SER A 61 -30.66 2.40 2.18
N GLN A 62 -29.47 1.87 1.86
CA GLN A 62 -28.47 2.60 1.09
C GLN A 62 -28.86 2.58 -0.39
N ARG A 63 -29.23 3.76 -0.92
CA ARG A 63 -29.83 3.89 -2.26
C ARG A 63 -28.91 4.47 -3.34
N ASN A 64 -27.70 4.92 -2.98
CA ASN A 64 -26.72 5.40 -3.97
C ASN A 64 -26.38 4.31 -4.98
N ASP A 65 -26.25 4.69 -6.24
CA ASP A 65 -25.82 3.80 -7.30
C ASP A 65 -24.30 3.93 -7.57
N PRO A 66 -23.69 3.06 -8.41
CA PRO A 66 -22.26 3.15 -8.70
C PRO A 66 -21.82 4.47 -9.35
N TRP A 67 -22.72 5.19 -10.04
CA TRP A 67 -22.40 6.49 -10.63
C TRP A 67 -22.30 7.57 -9.56
N ASP A 68 -23.16 7.52 -8.55
CA ASP A 68 -23.06 8.39 -7.38
C ASP A 68 -21.74 8.15 -6.63
N THR A 69 -21.36 6.87 -6.41
CA THR A 69 -20.07 6.53 -5.80
C THR A 69 -18.89 7.06 -6.63
N TYR A 70 -18.96 6.98 -7.96
CA TYR A 70 -17.91 7.50 -8.84
C TYR A 70 -17.83 9.03 -8.85
N ARG A 71 -18.97 9.73 -8.79
CA ARG A 71 -19.02 11.19 -8.64
C ARG A 71 -18.45 11.63 -7.30
N TYR A 72 -18.78 10.93 -6.23
CA TYR A 72 -18.20 11.14 -4.90
C TYR A 72 -16.67 11.02 -4.91
N ALA A 73 -16.13 9.99 -5.56
CA ALA A 73 -14.69 9.81 -5.73
C ALA A 73 -14.02 10.96 -6.52
N LYS A 74 -14.77 11.73 -7.30
CA LYS A 74 -14.31 12.94 -8.01
C LYS A 74 -14.49 14.24 -7.22
N GLY A 75 -14.94 14.15 -5.98
CA GLY A 75 -15.12 15.28 -5.06
C GLY A 75 -16.52 15.87 -5.03
N GLU A 76 -17.51 15.21 -5.64
CA GLU A 76 -18.91 15.62 -5.50
C GLU A 76 -19.51 15.09 -4.17
N SER A 77 -20.61 15.68 -3.71
CA SER A 77 -21.31 15.19 -2.51
C SER A 77 -22.05 13.88 -2.78
N ILE A 78 -22.20 13.05 -1.74
CA ILE A 78 -23.02 11.83 -1.74
C ILE A 78 -24.08 11.88 -0.63
N THR A 79 -25.23 11.26 -0.86
CA THR A 79 -26.31 11.18 0.13
C THR A 79 -26.01 10.06 1.11
N LEU A 80 -26.03 10.33 2.41
CA LEU A 80 -26.00 9.29 3.43
C LEU A 80 -27.43 8.82 3.73
N PRO A 81 -27.63 7.54 4.06
CA PRO A 81 -28.94 7.07 4.49
C PRO A 81 -29.29 7.69 5.84
N ASP A 82 -30.58 7.92 6.08
CA ASP A 82 -31.06 8.41 7.38
C ASP A 82 -30.80 7.36 8.47
N PRO A 83 -30.51 7.77 9.72
CA PRO A 83 -30.56 6.86 10.85
C PRO A 83 -32.03 6.47 11.09
N ASP A 84 -32.32 5.18 11.02
CA ASP A 84 -33.62 4.61 11.42
C ASP A 84 -33.95 4.87 12.91
#